data_AF-A0A9Q0CCH9-F1
#
_entry.id   AF-A0A9Q0CCH9-F1
#
_cell.length_a   1.000
_cell.length_b   1.000
_cell.length_c   1.000
_cell.angle_alpha   90.00
_cell.angle_beta   90.00
_cell.angle_gamma   90.00
#
_symmetry.space_group_name_H-M   'P 1'
#
loop_
_entity.id
_entity.type
_entity.pdbx_description
1 polymer ?
#
loop_
_entity_poly.entity_id
_entity_poly.type
_entity_poly.pdbx_seq_one_letter_code
_entity_poly.pdbx_strand_id
1 'polypeptide(L)'
;MASSCLGTSSLNNLNLNHKSLPRSRVKFRPPAAVKLPHLDSDSTGPHWLVGRGAAVLIAASLCLADPALAFKGGGPYGSQVTRGQDLTGKDFSGQTLIKQDFKTSILRQANFKGAKLLGASFFDADLTGADLSDADLRSADFSLANVTKVNLQNANLEGALATGNTSFRGSNIYGADFTDVPLRDDQREYLCKIADGVNPTTGNATRETLLCE
;
A
#
# COMPACT_ATOMS: atom_id res chain seq x y z
N MET A 1 -46.58 -69.19 -22.82
CA MET A 1 -46.91 -67.92 -23.51
C MET A 1 -46.50 -66.80 -22.56
N ALA A 2 -45.25 -66.33 -22.49
CA ALA A 2 -44.38 -65.70 -23.49
C ALA A 2 -44.88 -64.32 -23.95
N SER A 3 -44.29 -63.26 -23.37
CA SER A 3 -43.73 -62.05 -24.01
C SER A 3 -43.52 -60.98 -22.92
N SER A 4 -42.34 -60.82 -22.32
CA SER A 4 -41.12 -60.11 -22.82
C SER A 4 -41.33 -58.62 -23.07
N CYS A 5 -40.78 -57.77 -22.18
CA CYS A 5 -40.17 -56.48 -22.49
C CYS A 5 -39.00 -56.26 -21.51
N LEU A 6 -37.78 -56.47 -22.01
CA LEU A 6 -36.51 -55.99 -21.44
C LEU A 6 -36.31 -54.55 -21.90
N GLY A 7 -35.74 -53.70 -21.04
CA GLY A 7 -35.39 -52.33 -21.40
C GLY A 7 -34.80 -51.55 -20.24
N THR A 8 -33.55 -51.85 -19.91
CA THR A 8 -32.70 -51.17 -18.93
C THR A 8 -32.40 -49.73 -19.35
N SER A 9 -32.68 -48.74 -18.50
CA SER A 9 -32.19 -47.37 -18.69
C SER A 9 -30.82 -47.20 -18.02
N SER A 10 -29.81 -47.03 -18.87
CA SER A 10 -28.40 -46.81 -18.56
C SER A 10 -28.17 -45.52 -17.78
N LEU A 11 -27.48 -45.63 -16.64
CA LEU A 11 -26.80 -44.51 -15.97
C LEU A 11 -25.66 -44.05 -16.87
N ASN A 12 -25.85 -42.92 -17.57
CA ASN A 12 -24.77 -42.31 -18.34
C ASN A 12 -23.83 -41.52 -17.42
N ASN A 13 -22.57 -41.97 -17.44
CA ASN A 13 -21.37 -41.28 -16.96
C ASN A 13 -21.33 -39.81 -17.42
N LEU A 14 -21.32 -38.88 -16.47
CA LEU A 14 -20.88 -37.51 -16.70
C LEU A 14 -19.34 -37.47 -16.69
N ASN A 15 -18.76 -37.45 -17.88
CA ASN A 15 -17.33 -37.27 -18.12
C ASN A 15 -16.99 -35.77 -18.02
N LEU A 16 -16.39 -35.34 -16.89
CA LEU A 16 -15.85 -33.99 -16.72
C LEU A 16 -14.48 -33.89 -17.41
N ASN A 17 -14.49 -33.52 -18.70
CA ASN A 17 -13.29 -33.14 -19.43
C ASN A 17 -12.78 -31.77 -18.94
N HIS A 18 -11.65 -31.76 -18.25
CA HIS A 18 -10.83 -30.57 -17.99
C HIS A 18 -10.32 -29.99 -19.33
N LYS A 19 -10.98 -28.95 -19.85
CA LYS A 19 -10.41 -28.08 -20.88
C LYS A 19 -9.64 -26.95 -20.19
N SER A 20 -8.31 -27.05 -20.20
CA SER A 20 -7.40 -25.95 -19.87
C SER A 20 -7.62 -24.77 -20.81
N LEU A 21 -7.97 -23.61 -20.25
CA LEU A 21 -8.04 -22.34 -20.97
C LEU A 21 -6.64 -21.89 -21.42
N PRO A 22 -6.46 -21.40 -22.66
CA PRO A 22 -5.16 -20.89 -23.11
C PRO A 22 -4.84 -19.56 -22.42
N ARG A 23 -3.62 -19.45 -21.84
CA ARG A 23 -3.05 -18.18 -21.39
C ARG A 23 -2.85 -17.25 -22.59
N SER A 24 -3.67 -16.21 -22.69
CA SER A 24 -3.46 -15.11 -23.63
C SER A 24 -2.23 -14.29 -23.17
N ARG A 25 -1.12 -14.50 -23.86
CA ARG A 25 0.11 -13.70 -23.72
C ARG A 25 -0.18 -12.30 -24.30
N VAL A 26 -0.42 -11.32 -23.44
CA VAL A 26 -0.54 -9.91 -23.84
C VAL A 26 0.82 -9.48 -24.41
N LYS A 27 0.91 -9.32 -25.73
CA LYS A 27 2.06 -8.73 -26.42
C LYS A 27 2.05 -7.23 -26.13
N PHE A 28 2.97 -6.78 -25.29
CA PHE A 28 3.27 -5.36 -25.13
C PHE A 28 3.86 -4.85 -26.47
N ARG A 29 3.12 -3.99 -27.17
CA ARG A 29 3.67 -3.19 -28.28
C ARG A 29 4.18 -1.88 -27.66
N PRO A 30 5.46 -1.52 -27.82
CA PRO A 30 5.92 -0.19 -27.43
C PRO A 30 5.23 0.87 -28.29
N PRO A 31 4.89 2.04 -27.74
CA PRO A 31 4.34 3.15 -28.52
C PRO A 31 5.34 3.63 -29.56
N ALA A 32 4.82 4.06 -30.71
CA ALA A 32 5.58 4.59 -31.83
C ALA A 32 6.43 5.80 -31.42
N ALA A 33 7.66 5.85 -31.93
CA ALA A 33 8.60 6.95 -31.72
C ALA A 33 7.97 8.28 -32.15
N VAL A 34 7.97 9.25 -31.23
CA VAL A 34 7.62 10.64 -31.51
C VAL A 34 8.76 11.23 -32.36
N LYS A 35 8.42 11.72 -33.55
CA LYS A 35 9.35 12.34 -34.49
C LYS A 35 9.67 13.76 -33.99
N LEU A 36 10.92 14.00 -33.60
CA LEU A 36 11.42 15.33 -33.26
C LEU A 36 11.51 16.21 -34.52
N PRO A 37 11.19 17.52 -34.44
CA PRO A 37 11.42 18.44 -35.55
C PRO A 37 12.92 18.64 -35.81
N HIS A 38 13.28 18.67 -37.09
CA HIS A 38 14.59 19.06 -37.59
C HIS A 38 14.93 20.49 -37.16
N LEU A 39 16.00 20.66 -36.38
CA LEU A 39 16.70 21.94 -36.29
C LEU A 39 17.74 21.96 -37.41
N ASP A 40 17.47 22.74 -38.45
CA ASP A 40 18.47 23.04 -39.46
C ASP A 40 19.45 24.06 -38.90
N SER A 41 20.70 23.61 -38.77
CA SER A 41 21.89 24.41 -38.53
C SER A 41 22.30 25.09 -39.84
N ASP A 42 22.33 26.42 -39.88
CA ASP A 42 23.05 27.12 -40.94
C ASP A 42 24.32 27.75 -40.37
N SER A 43 25.45 27.26 -40.87
CA SER A 43 26.80 27.61 -40.47
C SER A 43 27.44 28.44 -41.59
N THR A 44 27.90 29.65 -41.29
CA THR A 44 28.82 30.39 -42.15
C THR A 44 30.12 30.72 -41.40
N GLY A 45 31.14 29.89 -41.65
CA GLY A 45 32.52 30.33 -41.92
C GLY A 45 33.44 30.71 -40.75
N PRO A 46 34.78 30.66 -40.97
CA PRO A 46 35.71 30.06 -40.02
C PRO A 46 36.81 31.01 -39.50
N HIS A 47 37.46 30.69 -38.37
CA HIS A 47 38.89 31.03 -38.16
C HIS A 47 39.59 30.28 -36.99
N TRP A 48 40.76 29.68 -37.32
CA TRP A 48 41.97 29.28 -36.55
C TRP A 48 42.03 28.15 -35.47
N LEU A 49 42.99 27.22 -35.75
CA LEU A 49 44.04 26.57 -34.91
C LEU A 49 43.77 25.43 -33.89
N VAL A 50 44.27 24.24 -34.30
CA VAL A 50 45.23 23.31 -33.64
C VAL A 50 45.02 22.90 -32.17
N GLY A 51 44.90 21.58 -31.95
CA GLY A 51 45.30 20.95 -30.68
C GLY A 51 44.67 19.56 -30.45
N ARG A 52 45.45 18.50 -30.62
CA ARG A 52 45.05 17.09 -30.39
C ARG A 52 44.92 16.82 -28.90
N GLY A 53 43.90 16.06 -28.47
CA GLY A 53 43.96 15.37 -27.17
C GLY A 53 42.62 15.07 -26.51
N ALA A 54 42.24 13.78 -26.50
CA ALA A 54 41.33 13.13 -25.58
C ALA A 54 39.90 13.71 -25.44
N ALA A 55 38.99 13.27 -26.30
CA ALA A 55 37.57 13.27 -25.95
C ALA A 55 37.34 12.25 -24.82
N VAL A 56 37.21 12.74 -23.60
CA VAL A 56 36.67 11.98 -22.47
C VAL A 56 35.25 11.59 -22.87
N LEU A 57 35.04 10.30 -23.18
CA LEU A 57 33.70 9.73 -23.21
C LEU A 57 33.18 9.82 -21.78
N ILE A 58 32.45 10.88 -21.47
CA ILE A 58 31.53 10.86 -20.33
C ILE A 58 30.47 9.85 -20.74
N ALA A 59 30.71 8.58 -20.41
CA ALA A 59 29.66 7.60 -20.32
C ALA A 59 28.65 8.20 -19.35
N ALA A 60 27.58 8.79 -19.90
CA ALA A 60 26.38 9.04 -19.16
C ALA A 60 25.93 7.65 -18.70
N SER A 61 26.41 7.26 -17.52
CA SER A 61 25.82 6.19 -16.76
C SER A 61 24.37 6.60 -16.63
N LEU A 62 23.52 6.00 -17.45
CA LEU A 62 22.12 5.88 -17.12
C LEU A 62 22.13 5.21 -15.76
N CYS A 63 22.06 6.01 -14.71
CA CYS A 63 21.56 5.55 -13.44
C CYS A 63 20.18 4.99 -13.78
N LEU A 64 20.11 3.67 -13.96
CA LEU A 64 18.94 2.92 -13.55
C LEU A 64 18.85 3.25 -12.06
N ALA A 65 18.15 4.35 -11.76
CA ALA A 65 17.80 4.69 -10.40
C ALA A 65 16.94 3.53 -9.95
N ASP A 66 17.56 2.62 -9.20
CA ASP A 66 16.90 1.52 -8.57
C ASP A 66 15.66 2.11 -7.89
N PRO A 67 14.42 1.69 -8.21
CA PRO A 67 13.23 2.27 -7.58
C PRO A 67 13.26 2.11 -6.05
N ALA A 68 14.13 1.24 -5.53
CA ALA A 68 14.46 1.12 -4.12
C ALA A 68 15.13 2.36 -3.50
N LEU A 69 15.84 3.19 -4.28
CA LEU A 69 16.53 4.40 -3.81
C LEU A 69 15.63 5.64 -3.71
N ALA A 70 14.46 5.61 -4.35
CA ALA A 70 13.50 6.74 -4.28
C ALA A 70 12.88 6.91 -2.89
N PHE A 71 13.01 5.91 -2.03
CA PHE A 71 12.31 5.86 -0.75
C PHE A 71 13.04 6.56 0.41
N LYS A 72 14.36 6.82 0.26
CA LYS A 72 15.16 7.52 1.28
C LYS A 72 15.19 9.04 1.14
N GLY A 73 14.64 9.58 0.06
CA GLY A 73 14.44 11.02 -0.09
C GLY A 73 13.04 11.37 0.36
N GLY A 74 12.87 11.88 1.59
CA GLY A 74 11.59 12.18 2.24
C GLY A 74 10.74 13.26 1.57
N GLY A 75 10.52 13.15 0.25
CA GLY A 75 9.62 13.96 -0.53
C GLY A 75 8.17 13.46 -0.43
N PRO A 76 7.20 14.26 -0.88
CA PRO A 76 5.85 13.78 -1.07
C PRO A 76 5.86 12.67 -2.13
N TYR A 77 5.35 11.49 -1.77
CA TYR A 77 5.28 10.38 -2.71
C TYR A 77 4.06 10.56 -3.62
N GLY A 78 4.25 10.51 -4.93
CA GLY A 78 3.11 10.40 -5.84
C GLY A 78 2.28 9.16 -5.47
N SER A 79 0.95 9.25 -5.55
CA SER A 79 0.05 8.15 -5.15
C SER A 79 0.36 6.81 -5.84
N GLN A 80 0.88 6.85 -7.08
CA GLN A 80 1.28 5.65 -7.82
C GLN A 80 2.50 4.93 -7.22
N VAL A 81 3.29 5.61 -6.39
CA VAL A 81 4.50 5.04 -5.77
C VAL A 81 4.15 4.18 -4.56
N THR A 82 3.03 4.45 -3.90
CA THR A 82 2.67 3.78 -2.63
C THR A 82 1.48 2.85 -2.76
N ARG A 83 0.63 3.00 -3.78
CA ARG A 83 -0.57 2.19 -3.98
C ARG A 83 -0.28 0.84 -4.63
N GLY A 84 -0.85 -0.23 -4.05
CA GLY A 84 -0.74 -1.60 -4.56
C GLY A 84 0.69 -2.12 -4.63
N GLN A 85 1.60 -1.56 -3.83
CA GLN A 85 3.02 -1.91 -3.83
C GLN A 85 3.38 -2.84 -2.69
N ASP A 86 4.45 -3.62 -2.88
CA ASP A 86 5.14 -4.27 -1.77
C ASP A 86 6.14 -3.30 -1.13
N LEU A 87 5.80 -2.89 0.07
CA LEU A 87 6.52 -1.93 0.90
C LEU A 87 6.88 -2.57 2.25
N THR A 88 7.03 -3.90 2.28
CA THR A 88 7.43 -4.65 3.46
C THR A 88 8.74 -4.10 4.05
N GLY A 89 8.73 -3.81 5.36
CA GLY A 89 9.90 -3.35 6.11
C GLY A 89 10.38 -1.94 5.75
N LYS A 90 9.64 -1.17 4.96
CA LYS A 90 10.04 0.18 4.53
C LYS A 90 9.92 1.19 5.68
N ASP A 91 10.86 2.14 5.73
CA ASP A 91 10.96 3.15 6.77
C ASP A 91 10.40 4.53 6.36
N PHE A 92 9.19 4.79 6.81
CA PHE A 92 8.43 6.02 6.70
C PHE A 92 8.48 6.89 7.96
N SER A 93 9.35 6.58 8.93
CA SER A 93 9.33 7.26 10.23
C SER A 93 9.54 8.78 10.12
N GLY A 94 8.72 9.54 10.86
CA GLY A 94 8.74 11.01 10.87
C GLY A 94 8.32 11.69 9.56
N GLN A 95 7.97 10.95 8.51
CA GLN A 95 7.68 11.53 7.20
C GLN A 95 6.30 12.20 7.16
N THR A 96 6.17 13.18 6.26
CA THR A 96 4.88 13.83 5.98
C THR A 96 4.20 13.12 4.81
N LEU A 97 3.12 12.39 5.12
CA LEU A 97 2.37 11.49 4.24
C LEU A 97 0.87 11.81 4.27
N ILE A 98 0.55 13.10 4.39
CA ILE A 98 -0.82 13.60 4.45
C ILE A 98 -1.57 13.16 3.19
N LYS A 99 -2.70 12.49 3.36
CA LYS A 99 -3.54 11.94 2.27
C LYS A 99 -2.81 10.97 1.32
N GLN A 100 -1.73 10.34 1.78
CA GLN A 100 -1.01 9.35 0.97
C GLN A 100 -1.90 8.13 0.67
N ASP A 101 -1.81 7.62 -0.55
CA ASP A 101 -2.58 6.45 -1.02
C ASP A 101 -1.75 5.16 -0.86
N PHE A 102 -2.02 4.39 0.19
CA PHE A 102 -1.47 3.06 0.45
C PHE A 102 -2.49 1.94 0.17
N LYS A 103 -3.55 2.24 -0.60
CA LYS A 103 -4.61 1.27 -0.87
C LYS A 103 -4.03 -0.03 -1.45
N THR A 104 -4.48 -1.17 -0.95
CA THR A 104 -4.10 -2.53 -1.39
C THR A 104 -2.60 -2.86 -1.29
N SER A 105 -1.83 -2.07 -0.53
CA SER A 105 -0.39 -2.26 -0.40
C SER A 105 -0.01 -3.26 0.69
N ILE A 106 1.14 -3.90 0.54
CA ILE A 106 1.75 -4.76 1.56
C ILE A 106 2.72 -3.91 2.37
N LEU A 107 2.35 -3.60 3.61
CA LEU A 107 3.07 -2.73 4.56
C LEU A 107 3.53 -3.50 5.80
N ARG A 108 3.70 -4.81 5.65
CA ARG A 108 4.17 -5.70 6.71
C ARG A 108 5.48 -5.19 7.29
N GLN A 109 5.53 -5.03 8.62
CA GLN A 109 6.71 -4.53 9.34
C GLN A 109 7.22 -3.16 8.86
N ALA A 110 6.43 -2.37 8.14
CA ALA A 110 6.80 -1.01 7.77
C ALA A 110 6.86 -0.13 9.03
N ASN A 111 7.79 0.83 9.05
CA ASN A 111 7.97 1.77 10.14
C ASN A 111 7.37 3.12 9.79
N PHE A 112 6.24 3.47 10.39
CA PHE A 112 5.56 4.76 10.30
C PHE A 112 5.63 5.55 11.61
N LYS A 113 6.58 5.22 12.50
CA LYS A 113 6.72 5.88 13.80
C LYS A 113 6.79 7.40 13.66
N GLY A 114 5.91 8.13 14.34
CA GLY A 114 5.85 9.58 14.31
C GLY A 114 5.49 10.20 12.95
N ALA A 115 5.02 9.42 11.98
CA ALA A 115 4.65 9.93 10.67
C ALA A 115 3.37 10.77 10.73
N LYS A 116 3.25 11.75 9.83
CA LYS A 116 2.04 12.57 9.64
C LYS A 116 1.19 11.96 8.54
N LEU A 117 0.14 11.25 8.91
CA LEU A 117 -0.72 10.45 8.04
C LEU A 117 -2.17 10.94 8.02
N LEU A 118 -2.41 12.22 8.37
CA LEU A 118 -3.73 12.85 8.30
C LEU A 118 -4.41 12.56 6.96
N GLY A 119 -5.55 11.85 7.00
CA GLY A 119 -6.34 11.48 5.83
C GLY A 119 -5.71 10.45 4.90
N ALA A 120 -4.64 9.75 5.29
CA ALA A 120 -4.04 8.68 4.49
C ALA A 120 -5.00 7.50 4.29
N SER A 121 -4.91 6.83 3.14
CA SER A 121 -5.73 5.65 2.85
C SER A 121 -4.89 4.38 2.96
N PHE A 122 -5.25 3.53 3.92
CA PHE A 122 -4.77 2.15 4.08
C PHE A 122 -5.86 1.14 3.68
N PHE A 123 -6.80 1.55 2.83
CA PHE A 123 -7.92 0.70 2.41
C PHE A 123 -7.41 -0.64 1.86
N ASP A 124 -7.88 -1.75 2.45
CA ASP A 124 -7.50 -3.11 2.05
C ASP A 124 -5.97 -3.37 2.05
N ALA A 125 -5.21 -2.62 2.86
CA ALA A 125 -3.77 -2.80 3.02
C ALA A 125 -3.43 -3.86 4.09
N ASP A 126 -2.26 -4.50 3.95
CA ASP A 126 -1.73 -5.41 4.96
C ASP A 126 -0.65 -4.72 5.80
N LEU A 127 -1.02 -4.28 7.00
CA LEU A 127 -0.14 -3.60 7.96
C LEU A 127 0.46 -4.57 8.99
N THR A 128 0.40 -5.89 8.80
CA THR A 128 0.77 -6.86 9.85
C THR A 128 2.15 -6.55 10.45
N GLY A 129 2.20 -6.26 11.76
CA GLY A 129 3.46 -5.98 12.46
C GLY A 129 4.08 -4.61 12.16
N ALA A 130 3.39 -3.69 11.49
CA ALA A 130 3.87 -2.33 11.26
C ALA A 130 3.98 -1.53 12.57
N ASP A 131 4.88 -0.54 12.59
CA ASP A 131 5.02 0.41 13.68
C ASP A 131 4.36 1.74 13.31
N LEU A 132 3.23 2.07 13.94
CA LEU A 132 2.49 3.32 13.81
C LEU A 132 2.53 4.12 15.12
N SER A 133 3.49 3.84 16.01
CA SER A 133 3.59 4.55 17.28
C SER A 133 3.81 6.05 17.08
N ASP A 134 3.19 6.85 17.93
CA ASP A 134 3.25 8.32 17.91
C ASP A 134 2.78 8.97 16.58
N ALA A 135 2.12 8.22 15.68
CA ALA A 135 1.68 8.73 14.38
C ALA A 135 0.39 9.59 14.48
N ASP A 136 0.30 10.60 13.62
CA ASP A 136 -0.94 11.37 13.40
C ASP A 136 -1.76 10.68 12.30
N LEU A 137 -2.76 9.89 12.69
CA LEU A 137 -3.63 9.08 11.84
C LEU A 137 -5.04 9.65 11.72
N ARG A 138 -5.23 10.93 12.08
CA ARG A 138 -6.55 11.55 12.06
C ARG A 138 -7.20 11.41 10.69
N SER A 139 -8.49 11.06 10.65
CA SER A 139 -9.25 10.83 9.42
C SER A 139 -8.65 9.81 8.44
N ALA A 140 -7.71 8.96 8.86
CA ALA A 140 -7.15 7.92 8.00
C ALA A 140 -8.18 6.80 7.75
N ASP A 141 -8.09 6.13 6.59
CA ASP A 141 -8.99 5.04 6.22
C ASP A 141 -8.30 3.67 6.34
N PHE A 142 -8.68 2.89 7.36
CA PHE A 142 -8.26 1.51 7.60
C PHE A 142 -9.34 0.50 7.21
N SER A 143 -10.35 0.89 6.43
CA SER A 143 -11.43 -0.03 6.04
C SER A 143 -10.88 -1.22 5.26
N LEU A 144 -11.29 -2.43 5.66
CA LEU A 144 -10.79 -3.72 5.15
C LEU A 144 -9.31 -4.02 5.42
N ALA A 145 -8.58 -3.14 6.11
CA ALA A 145 -7.15 -3.32 6.36
C ALA A 145 -6.87 -4.44 7.39
N ASN A 146 -5.77 -5.15 7.19
CA ASN A 146 -5.23 -6.05 8.21
C ASN A 146 -4.31 -5.28 9.15
N VAL A 147 -4.82 -4.89 10.32
CA VAL A 147 -4.10 -4.11 11.35
C VAL A 147 -3.69 -5.03 12.51
N THR A 148 -3.30 -6.27 12.22
CA THR A 148 -2.91 -7.23 13.26
C THR A 148 -1.47 -7.05 13.72
N LYS A 149 -1.23 -7.18 15.04
CA LYS A 149 0.09 -7.01 15.67
C LYS A 149 0.76 -5.66 15.38
N VAL A 150 -0.02 -4.64 15.07
CA VAL A 150 0.49 -3.29 14.78
C VAL A 150 0.79 -2.58 16.10
N ASN A 151 1.86 -1.81 16.13
CA ASN A 151 2.11 -0.90 17.24
C ASN A 151 1.39 0.43 16.98
N LEU A 152 0.28 0.70 17.67
CA LEU A 152 -0.49 1.96 17.64
C LEU A 152 -0.26 2.79 18.91
N GLN A 153 0.79 2.50 19.69
CA GLN A 153 1.06 3.21 20.93
C GLN A 153 1.09 4.72 20.70
N ASN A 154 0.34 5.48 21.51
CA ASN A 154 0.22 6.94 21.43
C ASN A 154 -0.29 7.51 20.09
N ALA A 155 -0.73 6.68 19.15
CA ALA A 155 -1.21 7.16 17.86
C ALA A 155 -2.53 7.92 18.03
N ASN A 156 -2.73 8.99 17.24
CA ASN A 156 -3.99 9.71 17.22
C ASN A 156 -4.83 9.27 16.01
N LEU A 157 -5.90 8.50 16.24
CA LEU A 157 -6.80 8.00 15.21
C LEU A 157 -8.13 8.79 15.15
N GLU A 158 -8.19 10.01 15.68
CA GLU A 158 -9.43 10.80 15.73
C GLU A 158 -10.12 10.86 14.35
N GLY A 159 -11.37 10.41 14.29
CA GLY A 159 -12.19 10.37 13.08
C GLY A 159 -11.70 9.39 11.99
N ALA A 160 -10.78 8.47 12.30
CA ALA A 160 -10.36 7.43 11.37
C ALA A 160 -11.50 6.44 11.08
N LEU A 161 -11.45 5.79 9.92
CA LEU A 161 -12.43 4.77 9.52
C LEU A 161 -11.83 3.37 9.68
N ALA A 162 -12.55 2.45 10.34
CA ALA A 162 -12.11 1.07 10.55
C ALA A 162 -13.22 0.05 10.24
N THR A 163 -13.86 0.22 9.07
CA THR A 163 -15.08 -0.52 8.69
C THR A 163 -14.78 -1.85 7.97
N GLY A 164 -15.80 -2.71 7.86
CA GLY A 164 -15.66 -4.02 7.22
C GLY A 164 -14.80 -4.98 8.02
N ASN A 165 -14.05 -5.88 7.39
CA ASN A 165 -13.28 -6.93 8.09
C ASN A 165 -11.96 -6.44 8.73
N THR A 166 -11.82 -5.14 9.04
CA THR A 166 -10.64 -4.60 9.73
C THR A 166 -10.41 -5.30 11.07
N SER A 167 -9.19 -5.80 11.28
CA SER A 167 -8.80 -6.58 12.45
C SER A 167 -7.64 -5.91 13.19
N PHE A 168 -7.82 -5.64 14.49
CA PHE A 168 -6.80 -5.08 15.39
C PHE A 168 -6.14 -6.15 16.27
N ARG A 169 -6.32 -7.44 15.94
CA ARG A 169 -5.91 -8.53 16.84
C ARG A 169 -4.40 -8.51 17.10
N GLY A 170 -4.03 -8.49 18.37
CA GLY A 170 -2.65 -8.49 18.86
C GLY A 170 -1.94 -7.14 18.76
N SER A 171 -2.64 -6.08 18.38
CA SER A 171 -2.06 -4.74 18.27
C SER A 171 -1.90 -4.08 19.63
N ASN A 172 -0.83 -3.31 19.78
CA ASN A 172 -0.61 -2.50 20.98
C ASN A 172 -1.33 -1.16 20.79
N ILE A 173 -2.29 -0.85 21.66
CA ILE A 173 -3.08 0.39 21.59
C ILE A 173 -2.88 1.28 22.83
N TYR A 174 -1.83 1.06 23.62
CA TYR A 174 -1.59 1.86 24.82
C TYR A 174 -1.49 3.35 24.47
N GLY A 175 -2.34 4.18 25.08
CA GLY A 175 -2.38 5.62 24.80
C GLY A 175 -2.86 5.99 23.40
N ALA A 176 -3.41 5.07 22.61
CA ALA A 176 -4.02 5.40 21.32
C ALA A 176 -5.34 6.19 21.53
N ASP A 177 -5.62 7.16 20.67
CA ASP A 177 -6.86 7.95 20.71
C ASP A 177 -7.82 7.49 19.61
N PHE A 178 -8.99 6.96 19.99
CA PHE A 178 -10.03 6.47 19.08
C PHE A 178 -11.26 7.39 19.00
N THR A 179 -11.11 8.66 19.36
CA THR A 179 -12.22 9.62 19.33
C THR A 179 -12.89 9.63 17.95
N ASP A 180 -14.22 9.54 17.93
CA ASP A 180 -15.01 9.52 16.69
C ASP A 180 -14.66 8.42 15.68
N VAL A 181 -14.01 7.33 16.11
CA VAL A 181 -13.79 6.14 15.28
C VAL A 181 -15.03 5.24 15.33
N PRO A 182 -15.76 5.04 14.22
CA PRO A 182 -16.89 4.13 14.19
C PRO A 182 -16.37 2.68 14.27
N LEU A 183 -16.64 2.03 15.38
CA LEU A 183 -16.30 0.62 15.64
C LEU A 183 -17.58 -0.20 15.79
N ARG A 184 -17.57 -1.42 15.23
CA ARG A 184 -18.58 -2.43 15.56
C ARG A 184 -18.41 -2.92 16.99
N ASP A 185 -19.49 -3.47 17.54
CA ASP A 185 -19.52 -3.97 18.92
C ASP A 185 -18.41 -5.00 19.19
N ASP A 186 -18.16 -5.93 18.26
CA ASP A 186 -17.10 -6.94 18.37
C ASP A 186 -15.69 -6.34 18.40
N GLN A 187 -15.45 -5.30 17.60
CA GLN A 187 -14.18 -4.59 17.57
C GLN A 187 -13.97 -3.81 18.87
N ARG A 188 -14.99 -3.08 19.32
CA ARG A 188 -14.96 -2.32 20.57
C ARG A 188 -14.74 -3.24 21.76
N GLU A 189 -15.48 -4.34 21.86
CA GLU A 189 -15.33 -5.33 22.93
C GLU A 189 -13.91 -5.90 22.99
N TYR A 190 -13.32 -6.23 21.83
CA TYR A 190 -11.94 -6.69 21.77
C TYR A 190 -10.95 -5.61 22.23
N LEU A 191 -11.06 -4.39 21.71
CA LEU A 191 -10.16 -3.28 22.04
C LEU A 191 -10.26 -2.91 23.53
N CYS A 192 -11.46 -2.87 24.11
CA CYS A 192 -11.67 -2.57 25.51
C CYS A 192 -11.02 -3.57 26.49
N LYS A 193 -10.77 -4.80 26.06
CA LYS A 193 -10.02 -5.80 26.86
C LYS A 193 -8.54 -5.47 26.99
N ILE A 194 -7.98 -4.71 26.04
CA ILE A 194 -6.55 -4.39 25.96
C ILE A 194 -6.26 -2.89 26.09
N ALA A 195 -7.30 -2.06 26.18
CA ALA A 195 -7.19 -0.61 26.22
C ALA A 195 -6.72 -0.11 27.59
N ASP A 196 -5.65 0.68 27.56
CA ASP A 196 -5.07 1.37 28.72
C ASP A 196 -4.25 2.59 28.25
N GLY A 197 -3.87 3.46 29.18
CA GLY A 197 -3.02 4.62 28.93
C GLY A 197 -3.77 5.89 28.52
N VAL A 198 -3.00 6.98 28.42
CA VAL A 198 -3.45 8.31 28.02
C VAL A 198 -2.61 8.76 26.85
N ASN A 199 -3.24 9.29 25.82
CA ASN A 199 -2.53 9.81 24.66
C ASN A 199 -1.71 11.04 25.06
N PRO A 200 -0.38 11.06 24.87
CA PRO A 200 0.46 12.18 25.29
C PRO A 200 0.25 13.45 24.46
N THR A 201 -0.38 13.34 23.29
CA THR A 201 -0.64 14.49 22.39
C THR A 201 -2.00 15.12 22.65
N THR A 202 -3.04 14.32 22.86
CA THR A 202 -4.42 14.81 23.05
C THR A 202 -4.82 14.92 24.52
N GLY A 203 -4.20 14.15 25.41
CA GLY A 203 -4.58 14.05 26.82
C GLY A 203 -5.78 13.14 27.08
N ASN A 204 -6.35 12.52 26.04
CA ASN A 204 -7.51 11.63 26.17
C ASN A 204 -7.08 10.23 26.63
N ALA A 205 -7.86 9.62 27.52
CA ALA A 205 -7.63 8.24 27.93
C ALA A 205 -8.15 7.26 26.86
N THR A 206 -7.35 6.25 26.50
CA THR A 206 -7.72 5.30 25.43
C THR A 206 -9.06 4.62 25.68
N ARG A 207 -9.31 4.20 26.93
CA ARG A 207 -10.58 3.56 27.32
C ARG A 207 -11.80 4.48 27.17
N GLU A 208 -11.63 5.77 27.47
CA GLU A 208 -12.70 6.77 27.33
C GLU A 208 -13.03 7.02 25.87
N THR A 209 -12.01 7.18 25.02
CA THR A 209 -12.21 7.38 23.57
C THR A 209 -12.86 6.16 22.89
N LEU A 210 -12.61 4.96 23.42
CA LEU A 210 -13.26 3.72 23.00
C LEU A 210 -14.65 3.52 23.60
N LEU A 211 -15.12 4.40 24.49
CA LEU A 211 -16.38 4.25 25.22
C LEU A 211 -16.50 2.87 25.90
N CYS A 212 -15.43 2.43 26.55
CA CYS A 212 -15.46 1.19 27.33
C CYS A 212 -16.29 1.37 28.60
N GLU A 213 -17.17 0.40 28.87
CA GLU A 213 -17.88 0.28 30.16
C GLU A 213 -16.96 -0.20 31.30
#